data_AF-A0AAV1LW53-F1
#
_entry.id   AF-A0AAV1LW53-F1
#
_cell.length_a   1.000
_cell.length_b   1.000
_cell.length_c   1.000
_cell.angle_alpha   90.00
_cell.angle_beta   90.00
_cell.angle_gamma   90.00
#
_symmetry.space_group_name_H-M   'P 1'
#
loop_
_entity.id
_entity.type
_entity.pdbx_description
1 polymer ?
#
loop_
_entity_poly.entity_id
_entity_poly.type
_entity_poly.pdbx_seq_one_letter_code
_entity_poly.pdbx_strand_id
1 'polypeptide(L)'
;MNVKDAKASFEGALKHERNRLSLRCLSIILRQESSGKKRSEAVSPILKSVELAKEAVSQDIKDGVSWAVLGNAYLCQFFTVAQDPATLKLCLSAYKQAWLDPIAKGQPDLYYNKGIALKYEEHYDEALENFDYACRLDPPWQPPQIERTKLVQAKRFAQMVQSLDKKMLDVYGPGNFHTFGTRRDVLLEYSRLDALVEGAYEGKVVLGRVAGSIHNGNAVPFTFAIVDESKECVCVTVYNWADGRGAIIGDCVAIPEPNLRVHKLDSKLATYNFKSIRLHNPMLLLINGKRVTNLLAPVFPARTRFTDRLWHLQKVIIVPIVLSTTGAIPQQLHQSVKP
;
A
#
# COMPACT_ATOMS: atom_id res chain seq x y z
N MET A 1 -21.82 25.63 -9.93
CA MET A 1 -22.02 25.84 -11.38
C MET A 1 -22.37 24.51 -12.00
N ASN A 2 -23.46 24.42 -12.77
CA ASN A 2 -23.88 23.17 -13.40
C ASN A 2 -22.95 22.85 -14.59
N VAL A 3 -22.34 21.66 -14.57
CA VAL A 3 -21.36 21.23 -15.59
C VAL A 3 -21.96 21.24 -17.00
N LYS A 4 -23.26 20.94 -17.12
CA LYS A 4 -23.98 20.95 -18.40
C LYS A 4 -24.10 22.36 -19.00
N ASP A 5 -24.40 23.35 -18.17
CA ASP A 5 -24.57 24.74 -18.60
C ASP A 5 -23.22 25.37 -18.97
N ALA A 6 -22.17 25.03 -18.22
CA ALA A 6 -20.80 25.40 -18.55
C ALA A 6 -20.36 24.82 -19.90
N LYS A 7 -20.66 23.54 -20.16
CA LYS A 7 -20.38 22.88 -21.44
C LYS A 7 -21.05 23.61 -22.62
N ALA A 8 -22.36 23.86 -22.51
CA ALA A 8 -23.11 24.54 -23.57
C ALA A 8 -22.55 25.95 -23.85
N SER A 9 -22.11 26.65 -22.81
CA SER A 9 -21.49 27.98 -22.93
C SER A 9 -20.16 27.93 -23.69
N PHE A 10 -19.27 26.99 -23.35
CA PHE A 10 -18.00 26.84 -24.07
C PHE A 10 -18.18 26.31 -25.50
N GLU A 11 -19.14 25.43 -25.74
CA GLU A 11 -19.50 24.99 -27.09
C GLU A 11 -20.05 26.14 -27.95
N GLY A 12 -20.86 27.03 -27.35
CA GLY A 12 -21.32 28.26 -27.99
C GLY A 12 -20.17 29.19 -28.34
N ALA A 13 -19.24 29.42 -27.40
CA ALA A 13 -18.06 30.25 -27.62
C ALA A 13 -17.21 29.75 -28.81
N LEU A 14 -16.99 28.43 -28.91
CA LEU A 14 -16.23 27.83 -30.02
C LEU A 14 -16.88 27.96 -31.39
N LYS A 15 -18.20 28.19 -31.48
CA LYS A 15 -18.89 28.46 -32.76
C LYS A 15 -18.62 29.87 -33.27
N HIS A 16 -18.37 30.82 -32.38
CA HIS A 16 -18.04 32.20 -32.74
C HIS A 16 -16.54 32.37 -32.96
N GLU A 17 -15.73 31.92 -32.00
CA GLU A 17 -14.27 32.02 -32.07
C GLU A 17 -13.61 30.80 -31.43
N ARG A 18 -12.71 30.17 -32.19
CA ARG A 18 -11.95 29.01 -31.76
C ARG A 18 -10.86 29.42 -30.77
N ASN A 19 -11.19 29.50 -29.49
CA ASN A 19 -10.27 30.00 -28.45
C ASN A 19 -9.74 28.88 -27.52
N ARG A 20 -8.46 29.02 -27.11
CA ARG A 20 -7.75 28.06 -26.24
C ARG A 20 -8.42 27.80 -24.90
N LEU A 21 -9.06 28.82 -24.31
CA LEU A 21 -9.71 28.71 -23.00
C LEU A 21 -10.89 27.73 -23.08
N SER A 22 -11.77 27.91 -24.07
CA SER A 22 -12.94 27.06 -24.27
C SER A 22 -12.52 25.64 -24.64
N LEU A 23 -11.47 25.47 -25.47
CA LEU A 23 -10.91 24.16 -25.80
C LEU A 23 -10.42 23.42 -24.54
N ARG A 24 -9.65 24.08 -23.67
CA ARG A 24 -9.19 23.50 -22.39
C ARG A 24 -10.34 23.13 -21.47
N CYS A 25 -11.28 24.06 -21.26
CA CYS A 25 -12.41 23.85 -20.36
C CYS A 25 -13.31 22.70 -20.85
N LEU A 26 -13.57 22.60 -22.15
CA LEU A 26 -14.31 21.47 -22.71
C LEU A 26 -13.56 20.15 -22.55
N SER A 27 -12.25 20.14 -22.77
CA SER A 27 -11.42 18.96 -22.50
C SER A 27 -11.57 18.48 -21.05
N ILE A 28 -11.52 19.41 -20.07
CA ILE A 28 -11.71 19.09 -18.65
C ILE A 28 -13.13 18.53 -18.38
N ILE A 29 -14.16 19.22 -18.89
CA ILE A 29 -15.57 18.83 -18.68
C ILE A 29 -15.84 17.43 -19.23
N LEU A 30 -15.36 17.11 -20.43
CA LEU A 30 -15.58 15.78 -21.02
C LEU A 30 -14.99 14.66 -20.18
N ARG A 31 -13.85 14.88 -19.51
CA ARG A 31 -13.25 13.90 -18.59
C ARG A 31 -14.05 13.78 -17.29
N GLN A 32 -14.53 14.90 -16.77
CA GLN A 32 -15.36 14.92 -15.57
C GLN A 32 -16.72 14.23 -15.80
N GLU A 33 -17.39 14.50 -16.93
CA GLU A 33 -18.66 13.84 -17.30
C GLU A 33 -18.50 12.33 -17.56
N SER A 34 -17.30 11.89 -17.89
CA SER A 34 -16.97 10.48 -18.10
C SER A 34 -16.67 9.75 -16.79
N SER A 35 -16.41 10.50 -15.70
CA SER A 35 -16.14 9.93 -14.38
C SER A 35 -17.41 9.26 -13.84
N GLY A 36 -17.37 7.95 -13.61
CA GLY A 36 -18.49 7.16 -13.10
C GLY A 36 -19.40 6.53 -14.17
N LYS A 37 -19.15 6.77 -15.46
CA LYS A 37 -19.85 6.06 -16.56
C LYS A 37 -19.22 4.70 -16.83
N LYS A 38 -19.96 3.82 -17.52
CA LYS A 38 -19.42 2.56 -18.04
C LYS A 38 -18.28 2.86 -19.02
N ARG A 39 -17.25 2.00 -19.01
CA ARG A 39 -16.06 2.16 -19.87
C ARG A 39 -16.42 2.36 -21.35
N SER A 40 -17.40 1.61 -21.87
CA SER A 40 -17.87 1.73 -23.27
C SER A 40 -18.40 3.12 -23.63
N GLU A 41 -19.06 3.80 -22.70
CA GLU A 41 -19.64 5.13 -22.90
C GLU A 41 -18.63 6.26 -22.65
N ALA A 42 -17.59 5.98 -21.86
CA ALA A 42 -16.55 6.94 -21.49
C ALA A 42 -15.45 7.06 -22.57
N VAL A 43 -15.21 6.04 -23.40
CA VAL A 43 -14.12 6.04 -24.39
C VAL A 43 -14.21 7.21 -25.38
N SER A 44 -15.37 7.39 -26.03
CA SER A 44 -15.55 8.43 -27.06
C SER A 44 -15.34 9.86 -26.52
N PRO A 45 -15.97 10.26 -25.40
CA PRO A 45 -15.71 11.56 -24.78
C PRO A 45 -14.24 11.78 -24.38
N ILE A 46 -13.55 10.74 -23.89
CA ILE A 46 -12.14 10.84 -23.50
C ILE A 46 -11.24 11.07 -24.72
N LEU A 47 -11.45 10.35 -25.82
CA LEU A 47 -10.70 10.58 -27.07
C LEU A 47 -10.92 12.01 -27.59
N LYS A 48 -12.17 12.48 -27.59
CA LYS A 48 -12.49 13.86 -27.94
C LYS A 48 -11.82 14.87 -26.99
N SER A 49 -11.71 14.55 -25.70
CA SER A 49 -11.02 15.43 -24.74
C SER A 49 -9.53 15.59 -25.08
N VAL A 50 -8.88 14.55 -25.59
CA VAL A 50 -7.48 14.57 -26.03
C VAL A 50 -7.33 15.42 -27.28
N GLU A 51 -8.23 15.29 -28.25
CA GLU A 51 -8.25 16.12 -29.46
C GLU A 51 -8.37 17.61 -29.13
N LEU A 52 -9.33 17.99 -28.27
CA LEU A 52 -9.51 19.38 -27.85
C LEU A 52 -8.29 19.93 -27.09
N ALA A 53 -7.64 19.10 -26.28
CA ALA A 53 -6.42 19.51 -25.58
C ALA A 53 -5.23 19.68 -26.53
N LYS A 54 -5.07 18.79 -27.53
CA LYS A 54 -4.06 18.95 -28.58
C LYS A 54 -4.28 20.22 -29.38
N GLU A 55 -5.54 20.51 -29.71
CA GLU A 55 -5.90 21.73 -30.41
C GLU A 55 -5.56 22.97 -29.57
N ALA A 56 -5.89 22.98 -28.27
CA ALA A 56 -5.52 24.07 -27.38
C ALA A 56 -4.00 24.34 -27.37
N VAL A 57 -3.18 23.28 -27.33
CA VAL A 57 -1.71 23.38 -27.39
C VAL A 57 -1.24 23.90 -28.75
N SER A 58 -1.89 23.51 -29.85
CA SER A 58 -1.52 23.99 -31.19
C SER A 58 -1.74 25.50 -31.39
N GLN A 59 -2.66 26.10 -30.63
CA GLN A 59 -2.89 27.55 -30.66
C GLN A 59 -1.79 28.34 -29.95
N ASP A 60 -1.22 27.79 -28.87
CA ASP A 60 -0.09 28.38 -28.17
C ASP A 60 0.78 27.29 -27.51
N ILE A 61 1.91 27.00 -28.16
CA ILE A 61 2.84 25.96 -27.71
C ILE A 61 3.56 26.36 -26.42
N LYS A 62 3.59 27.65 -26.07
CA LYS A 62 4.25 28.16 -24.85
C LYS A 62 3.33 28.12 -23.62
N ASP A 63 2.03 27.89 -23.81
CA ASP A 63 1.04 27.83 -22.73
C ASP A 63 1.15 26.50 -21.96
N GLY A 64 1.78 26.53 -20.79
CA GLY A 64 1.98 25.33 -19.99
C GLY A 64 0.70 24.79 -19.39
N VAL A 65 -0.33 25.62 -19.20
CA VAL A 65 -1.63 25.15 -18.71
C VAL A 65 -2.33 24.30 -19.78
N SER A 66 -2.19 24.66 -21.07
CA SER A 66 -2.67 23.82 -22.18
C SER A 66 -1.93 22.47 -22.22
N TRP A 67 -0.62 22.47 -22.02
CA TRP A 67 0.17 21.24 -21.90
C TRP A 67 -0.23 20.39 -20.68
N ALA A 68 -0.52 21.00 -19.53
CA ALA A 68 -1.00 20.30 -18.34
C ALA A 68 -2.36 19.64 -18.58
N VAL A 69 -3.28 20.34 -19.25
CA VAL A 69 -4.59 19.80 -19.64
C VAL A 69 -4.44 18.63 -20.62
N LEU A 70 -3.50 18.71 -21.55
CA LEU A 70 -3.18 17.61 -22.47
C LEU A 70 -2.60 16.39 -21.74
N GLY A 71 -1.68 16.60 -20.79
CA GLY A 71 -1.17 15.53 -19.93
C GLY A 71 -2.29 14.84 -19.15
N ASN A 72 -3.20 15.62 -18.55
CA ASN A 72 -4.38 15.09 -17.85
C ASN A 72 -5.29 14.28 -18.80
N ALA A 73 -5.44 14.71 -20.05
CA ALA A 73 -6.24 14.00 -21.05
C ALA A 73 -5.61 12.65 -21.42
N TYR A 74 -4.30 12.59 -21.64
CA TYR A 74 -3.59 11.33 -21.86
C TYR A 74 -3.66 10.41 -20.64
N LEU A 75 -3.56 10.95 -19.43
CA LEU A 75 -3.69 10.17 -18.20
C LEU A 75 -5.07 9.52 -18.09
N CYS A 76 -6.14 10.26 -18.38
CA CYS A 76 -7.50 9.69 -18.41
C CYS A 76 -7.68 8.68 -19.55
N GLN A 77 -7.07 8.91 -20.72
CA GLN A 77 -7.06 7.96 -21.83
C GLN A 77 -6.40 6.64 -21.43
N PHE A 78 -5.26 6.69 -20.74
CA PHE A 78 -4.55 5.52 -20.24
C PHE A 78 -5.42 4.67 -19.30
N PHE A 79 -6.12 5.29 -18.34
CA PHE A 79 -6.97 4.56 -17.40
C PHE A 79 -8.31 4.10 -17.98
N THR A 80 -8.86 4.81 -18.96
CA THR A 80 -10.21 4.55 -19.47
C THR A 80 -10.20 3.71 -20.74
N VAL A 81 -9.34 4.04 -21.70
CA VAL A 81 -9.34 3.43 -23.04
C VAL A 81 -8.47 2.18 -23.05
N ALA A 82 -7.17 2.33 -22.85
CA ALA A 82 -6.21 1.24 -22.81
C ALA A 82 -4.94 1.67 -22.06
N GLN A 83 -4.38 0.76 -21.26
CA GLN A 83 -3.14 0.98 -20.50
C GLN A 83 -1.91 0.81 -21.41
N ASP A 84 -1.86 1.61 -22.47
CA ASP A 84 -0.76 1.62 -23.43
C ASP A 84 0.43 2.44 -22.90
N PRO A 85 1.64 1.86 -22.79
CA PRO A 85 2.83 2.59 -22.33
C PRO A 85 3.18 3.80 -23.21
N ALA A 86 2.87 3.78 -24.51
CA ALA A 86 3.16 4.94 -25.36
C ALA A 86 2.31 6.16 -24.96
N THR A 87 1.04 5.94 -24.62
CA THR A 87 0.14 6.99 -24.10
C THR A 87 0.66 7.58 -22.78
N LEU A 88 1.21 6.75 -21.88
CA LEU A 88 1.76 7.23 -20.61
C LEU A 88 3.06 8.03 -20.81
N LYS A 89 3.91 7.65 -21.78
CA LYS A 89 5.08 8.45 -22.20
C LYS A 89 4.67 9.82 -22.77
N LEU A 90 3.62 9.88 -23.58
CA LEU A 90 3.07 11.15 -24.08
C LEU A 90 2.56 12.05 -22.94
N CYS A 91 1.89 11.45 -21.96
CA CYS A 91 1.44 12.13 -20.74
C CYS A 91 2.61 12.79 -19.99
N LEU A 92 3.67 12.02 -19.70
CA LEU A 92 4.87 12.54 -19.01
C LEU A 92 5.59 13.61 -19.83
N SER A 93 5.66 13.46 -21.15
CA SER A 93 6.23 14.47 -22.05
C SER A 93 5.42 15.78 -22.01
N ALA A 94 4.09 15.70 -22.02
CA ALA A 94 3.22 16.86 -21.90
C ALA A 94 3.42 17.59 -20.56
N TYR A 95 3.52 16.87 -19.44
CA TYR A 95 3.83 17.50 -18.15
C TYR A 95 5.24 18.11 -18.10
N LYS A 96 6.22 17.52 -18.79
CA LYS A 96 7.57 18.10 -18.91
C LYS A 96 7.53 19.45 -19.65
N GLN A 97 6.72 19.56 -20.71
CA GLN A 97 6.52 20.84 -21.41
C GLN A 97 5.75 21.84 -20.54
N ALA A 98 4.71 21.39 -19.83
CA ALA A 98 3.95 22.24 -18.91
C ALA A 98 4.85 22.88 -17.84
N TRP A 99 5.85 22.14 -17.35
CA TRP A 99 6.77 22.62 -16.31
C TRP A 99 7.66 23.80 -16.74
N LEU A 100 7.83 24.03 -18.05
CA LEU A 100 8.61 25.16 -18.57
C LEU A 100 7.90 26.51 -18.35
N ASP A 101 6.58 26.50 -18.16
CA ASP A 101 5.78 27.70 -17.92
C ASP A 101 5.66 28.00 -16.41
N PRO A 102 6.05 29.20 -15.95
CA PRO A 102 5.88 29.62 -14.57
C PRO A 102 4.43 29.52 -14.05
N ILE A 103 3.43 29.75 -14.91
CA ILE A 103 2.02 29.73 -14.50
C ILE A 103 1.61 28.30 -14.13
N ALA A 104 1.92 27.34 -15.01
CA ALA A 104 1.61 25.93 -14.78
C ALA A 104 2.41 25.35 -13.60
N LYS A 105 3.64 25.82 -13.37
CA LYS A 105 4.47 25.45 -12.21
C LYS A 105 3.82 25.81 -10.85
N GLY A 106 2.92 26.79 -10.82
CA GLY A 106 2.16 27.15 -9.63
C GLY A 106 0.96 26.24 -9.34
N GLN A 107 0.62 25.30 -10.24
CA GLN A 107 -0.59 24.48 -10.10
C GLN A 107 -0.27 23.17 -9.37
N PRO A 108 -0.85 22.90 -8.19
CA PRO A 108 -0.60 21.67 -7.43
C PRO A 108 -1.06 20.41 -8.20
N ASP A 109 -2.15 20.52 -8.97
CA ASP A 109 -2.72 19.43 -9.77
C ASP A 109 -1.73 18.84 -10.78
N LEU A 110 -0.87 19.68 -11.37
CA LEU A 110 0.15 19.26 -12.32
C LEU A 110 1.09 18.22 -11.69
N TYR A 111 1.57 18.52 -10.47
CA TYR A 111 2.50 17.66 -9.75
C TYR A 111 1.84 16.39 -9.26
N TYR A 112 0.62 16.49 -8.73
CA TYR A 112 -0.12 15.31 -8.32
C TYR A 112 -0.37 14.35 -9.49
N ASN A 113 -0.89 14.85 -10.62
CA ASN A 113 -1.20 13.99 -11.77
C ASN A 113 0.07 13.44 -12.43
N LYS A 114 1.16 14.21 -12.47
CA LYS A 114 2.47 13.71 -12.89
C LYS A 114 2.99 12.63 -11.92
N GLY A 115 2.83 12.83 -10.62
CA GLY A 115 3.19 11.84 -9.59
C GLY A 115 2.39 10.54 -9.73
N ILE A 116 1.11 10.62 -10.07
CA ILE A 116 0.29 9.45 -10.40
C ILE A 116 0.88 8.74 -11.63
N ALA A 117 1.15 9.45 -12.72
CA ALA A 117 1.72 8.84 -13.93
C ALA A 117 3.06 8.14 -13.64
N LEU A 118 3.97 8.80 -12.89
CA LEU A 118 5.26 8.23 -12.48
C LEU A 118 5.11 7.00 -11.58
N LYS A 119 4.12 6.99 -10.68
CA LYS A 119 3.82 5.83 -9.84
C LYS A 119 3.43 4.60 -10.66
N TYR A 120 2.71 4.79 -11.78
CA TYR A 120 2.33 3.68 -12.68
C TYR A 120 3.47 3.22 -13.59
N GLU A 121 4.47 4.08 -13.86
CA GLU A 121 5.76 3.71 -14.49
C GLU A 121 6.79 3.22 -13.46
N GLU A 122 6.38 3.01 -12.19
CA GLU A 122 7.24 2.54 -11.09
C GLU A 122 8.45 3.46 -10.75
N HIS A 123 8.45 4.70 -11.24
CA HIS A 123 9.41 5.74 -10.84
C HIS A 123 9.00 6.36 -9.49
N TYR A 124 9.07 5.57 -8.42
CA TYR A 124 8.54 5.93 -7.10
C TYR A 124 9.24 7.11 -6.42
N ASP A 125 10.54 7.28 -6.63
CA ASP A 125 11.30 8.39 -6.04
C ASP A 125 10.85 9.73 -6.64
N GLU A 126 10.77 9.83 -7.97
CA GLU A 126 10.25 11.01 -8.64
C GLU A 126 8.76 11.24 -8.30
N ALA A 127 7.95 10.19 -8.21
CA ALA A 127 6.55 10.31 -7.81
C ALA A 127 6.41 10.93 -6.41
N LEU A 128 7.25 10.50 -5.47
CA LEU A 128 7.27 11.04 -4.11
C LEU A 128 7.65 12.53 -4.09
N GLU A 129 8.68 12.93 -4.84
CA GLU A 129 9.06 14.35 -4.95
C GLU A 129 7.92 15.22 -5.51
N ASN A 130 7.18 14.69 -6.50
CA ASN A 130 6.03 15.40 -7.07
C ASN A 130 4.88 15.50 -6.07
N PHE A 131 4.56 14.45 -5.31
CA PHE A 131 3.55 14.55 -4.25
C PHE A 131 3.96 15.51 -3.12
N ASP A 132 5.24 15.51 -2.73
CA ASP A 132 5.79 16.45 -1.76
C ASP A 132 5.66 17.89 -2.25
N TYR A 133 5.93 18.15 -3.53
CA TYR A 133 5.78 19.48 -4.11
C TYR A 133 4.31 19.92 -4.19
N ALA A 134 3.40 19.02 -4.61
CA ALA A 134 1.96 19.27 -4.61
C ALA A 134 1.44 19.66 -3.21
N CYS A 135 1.87 18.95 -2.16
CA CYS A 135 1.55 19.28 -0.76
C CYS A 135 2.11 20.64 -0.31
N ARG A 136 3.25 21.08 -0.84
CA ARG A 136 3.81 22.42 -0.51
C ARG A 136 3.03 23.54 -1.18
N LEU A 137 2.54 23.31 -2.41
CA LEU A 137 1.75 24.27 -3.15
C LEU A 137 0.33 24.42 -2.57
N ASP A 138 -0.28 23.32 -2.13
CA ASP A 138 -1.62 23.33 -1.52
C ASP A 138 -1.68 22.42 -0.28
N PRO A 139 -1.26 22.92 0.90
CA PRO A 139 -1.23 22.14 2.15
C PRO A 139 -2.56 21.51 2.60
N PRO A 140 -3.75 22.15 2.48
CA PRO A 140 -5.00 21.52 2.88
C PRO A 140 -5.45 20.40 1.93
N TRP A 141 -4.88 20.31 0.72
CA TRP A 141 -5.27 19.30 -0.26
C TRP A 141 -4.76 17.90 0.14
N GLN A 142 -5.71 17.05 0.55
CA GLN A 142 -5.43 15.72 1.11
C GLN A 142 -4.91 14.65 0.12
N PRO A 143 -5.38 14.55 -1.15
CA PRO A 143 -5.01 13.45 -2.04
C PRO A 143 -3.49 13.24 -2.22
N PRO A 144 -2.66 14.28 -2.48
CA PRO A 144 -1.21 14.08 -2.56
C PRO A 144 -0.61 13.59 -1.24
N GLN A 145 -1.11 14.05 -0.09
CA GLN A 145 -0.63 13.61 1.22
C GLN A 145 -0.90 12.12 1.46
N ILE A 146 -2.07 11.64 1.03
CA ILE A 146 -2.44 10.23 1.12
C ILE A 146 -1.52 9.38 0.24
N GLU A 147 -1.31 9.77 -1.03
CA GLU A 147 -0.44 9.03 -1.95
C GLU A 147 1.03 9.04 -1.51
N ARG A 148 1.53 10.18 -1.05
CA ARG A 148 2.84 10.32 -0.41
C ARG A 148 3.02 9.35 0.74
N THR A 149 2.04 9.30 1.65
CA THR A 149 2.12 8.45 2.85
C THR A 149 2.19 6.97 2.48
N LYS A 150 1.44 6.53 1.47
CA LYS A 150 1.50 5.14 0.96
C LYS A 150 2.89 4.79 0.43
N LEU A 151 3.49 5.67 -0.39
CA LEU A 151 4.82 5.47 -0.96
C LEU A 151 5.92 5.46 0.12
N VAL A 152 5.84 6.38 1.08
CA VAL A 152 6.78 6.42 2.22
C VAL A 152 6.68 5.15 3.06
N GLN A 153 5.47 4.63 3.31
CA GLN A 153 5.29 3.37 4.02
C GLN A 153 5.92 2.19 3.27
N ALA A 154 5.75 2.11 1.95
CA ALA A 154 6.39 1.09 1.12
C ALA A 154 7.93 1.18 1.17
N LYS A 155 8.50 2.38 1.07
CA LYS A 155 9.96 2.60 1.16
C LYS A 155 10.50 2.26 2.55
N ARG A 156 9.78 2.65 3.61
CA ARG A 156 10.12 2.29 4.99
C ARG A 156 10.14 0.79 5.20
N PHE A 157 9.22 0.04 4.60
CA PHE A 157 9.21 -1.41 4.68
C PHE A 157 10.45 -2.03 4.03
N ALA A 158 10.87 -1.52 2.86
CA ALA A 158 12.11 -1.97 2.22
C ALA A 158 13.36 -1.67 3.08
N GLN A 159 13.44 -0.46 3.65
CA GLN A 159 14.52 -0.07 4.57
C GLN A 159 14.52 -0.91 5.85
N MET A 160 13.33 -1.19 6.39
CA MET A 160 13.14 -2.04 7.56
C MET A 160 13.79 -3.41 7.29
N VAL A 161 13.41 -4.10 6.21
CA VAL A 161 14.01 -5.40 5.85
C VAL A 161 15.53 -5.31 5.65
N GLN A 162 16.04 -4.26 4.99
CA GLN A 162 17.48 -4.07 4.78
C GLN A 162 18.27 -3.84 6.07
N SER A 163 17.65 -3.21 7.07
CA SER A 163 18.30 -2.95 8.36
C SER A 163 18.34 -4.17 9.28
N LEU A 164 17.85 -5.33 8.86
CA LEU A 164 17.90 -6.57 9.63
C LEU A 164 19.37 -6.98 9.85
N ASP A 165 19.86 -6.87 11.08
CA ASP A 165 21.22 -7.25 11.45
C ASP A 165 21.19 -8.54 12.27
N LYS A 166 21.99 -9.54 11.87
CA LYS A 166 22.13 -10.82 12.58
C LYS A 166 22.70 -10.64 14.00
N LYS A 167 23.33 -9.51 14.32
CA LYS A 167 23.70 -9.15 15.70
C LYS A 167 22.50 -9.10 16.64
N MET A 168 21.29 -8.88 16.12
CA MET A 168 20.05 -8.88 16.90
C MET A 168 19.62 -10.27 17.39
N LEU A 169 20.28 -11.34 16.94
CA LEU A 169 20.14 -12.66 17.55
C LEU A 169 20.65 -12.66 19.00
N ASP A 170 21.57 -11.76 19.34
CA ASP A 170 22.16 -11.57 20.68
C ASP A 170 22.47 -12.91 21.37
N VAL A 171 21.65 -13.28 22.36
CA VAL A 171 21.76 -14.53 23.10
C VAL A 171 21.74 -15.73 22.14
N TYR A 172 20.87 -15.75 21.14
CA TYR A 172 20.73 -16.79 20.09
C TYR A 172 21.77 -16.72 18.96
N GLY A 173 22.87 -15.98 19.15
CA GLY A 173 23.97 -15.95 18.21
C GLY A 173 24.68 -17.31 18.05
N PRO A 174 25.45 -17.49 16.96
CA PRO A 174 26.18 -18.72 16.72
C PRO A 174 27.22 -18.97 17.82
N GLY A 175 27.33 -20.22 18.26
CA GLY A 175 28.30 -20.65 19.28
C GLY A 175 27.81 -20.61 20.74
N ASN A 176 26.61 -20.07 20.99
CA ASN A 176 26.02 -20.05 22.33
C ASN A 176 25.11 -21.27 22.55
N PHE A 177 25.32 -21.97 23.66
CA PHE A 177 24.42 -23.04 24.10
C PHE A 177 23.20 -22.47 24.82
N HIS A 178 22.03 -22.97 24.46
CA HIS A 178 20.77 -22.63 25.11
C HIS A 178 20.11 -23.85 25.71
N THR A 179 19.80 -23.75 26.99
CA THR A 179 19.04 -24.78 27.69
C THR A 179 17.55 -24.54 27.49
N PHE A 180 16.89 -25.41 26.73
CA PHE A 180 15.44 -25.44 26.58
C PHE A 180 14.84 -26.57 27.43
N GLY A 181 13.70 -26.33 28.07
CA GLY A 181 12.94 -27.34 28.81
C GLY A 181 13.76 -28.07 29.90
N THR A 182 13.66 -29.41 29.92
CA THR A 182 14.33 -30.30 30.89
C THR A 182 15.81 -30.51 30.56
N ARG A 183 16.61 -29.44 30.64
CA ARG A 183 18.09 -29.46 30.49
C ARG A 183 18.60 -29.96 29.13
N ARG A 184 17.93 -29.62 28.03
CA ARG A 184 18.45 -29.86 26.69
C ARG A 184 19.28 -28.66 26.25
N ASP A 185 20.59 -28.84 26.13
CA ASP A 185 21.48 -27.82 25.56
C ASP A 185 21.46 -27.93 24.03
N VAL A 186 21.06 -26.84 23.39
CA VAL A 186 20.88 -26.76 21.94
C VAL A 186 21.68 -25.59 21.40
N LEU A 187 22.41 -25.83 20.32
CA LEU A 187 23.01 -24.79 19.49
C LEU A 187 21.99 -24.36 18.44
N LEU A 188 21.73 -23.06 18.32
CA LEU A 188 20.78 -22.54 17.34
C LEU A 188 21.49 -22.11 16.07
N GLU A 189 21.00 -22.62 14.94
CA GLU A 189 21.41 -22.17 13.61
C GLU A 189 20.38 -21.21 13.01
N TYR A 190 20.86 -20.11 12.44
CA TYR A 190 20.00 -19.14 11.77
C TYR A 190 19.38 -19.74 10.50
N SER A 191 18.06 -19.64 10.37
CA SER A 191 17.31 -20.04 9.18
C SER A 191 16.46 -18.89 8.66
N ARG A 192 16.41 -18.76 7.34
CA ARG A 192 15.47 -17.87 6.64
C ARG A 192 14.05 -18.43 6.67
N LEU A 193 13.07 -17.56 6.51
CA LEU A 193 11.64 -17.89 6.51
C LEU A 193 11.22 -18.65 5.26
N ASP A 194 11.84 -18.38 4.10
CA ASP A 194 11.60 -19.08 2.84
C ASP A 194 11.93 -20.58 2.91
N ALA A 195 13.00 -20.94 3.63
CA ALA A 195 13.49 -22.29 3.82
C ALA A 195 12.66 -23.14 4.80
N LEU A 196 11.67 -22.54 5.48
CA LEU A 196 10.81 -23.25 6.42
C LEU A 196 9.63 -23.92 5.70
N VAL A 197 9.42 -25.18 6.06
CA VAL A 197 8.35 -26.08 5.67
C VAL A 197 7.45 -26.33 6.90
N GLU A 198 6.28 -26.91 6.71
CA GLU A 198 5.40 -27.25 7.83
C GLU A 198 6.06 -28.21 8.82
N GLY A 199 6.06 -27.84 10.11
CA GLY A 199 6.67 -28.63 11.18
C GLY A 199 7.32 -27.80 12.29
N ALA A 200 7.78 -28.51 13.32
CA ALA A 200 8.60 -27.93 14.39
C ALA A 200 10.09 -28.04 14.03
N TYR A 201 10.79 -26.91 14.03
CA TYR A 201 12.22 -26.87 13.76
C TYR A 201 13.02 -26.83 15.05
N GLU A 202 13.64 -27.94 15.43
CA GLU A 202 14.56 -27.97 16.57
C GLU A 202 15.93 -27.41 16.18
N GLY A 203 16.61 -26.72 17.09
CA GLY A 203 17.96 -26.20 16.83
C GLY A 203 18.04 -25.08 15.80
N LYS A 204 16.91 -24.48 15.40
CA LYS A 204 16.89 -23.34 14.47
C LYS A 204 16.34 -22.09 15.12
N VAL A 205 16.82 -20.94 14.66
CA VAL A 205 16.28 -19.63 15.03
C VAL A 205 15.96 -18.84 13.77
N VAL A 206 14.81 -18.17 13.78
CA VAL A 206 14.42 -17.24 12.71
C VAL A 206 14.49 -15.83 13.24
N LEU A 207 14.89 -14.90 12.36
CA LEU A 207 14.96 -13.48 12.66
C LEU A 207 14.17 -12.73 11.59
N GLY A 208 13.24 -11.89 12.02
CA GLY A 208 12.46 -11.05 11.12
C GLY A 208 12.15 -9.71 11.74
N ARG A 209 11.59 -8.79 10.96
CA ARG A 209 11.02 -7.54 11.45
C ARG A 209 9.51 -7.56 11.41
N VAL A 210 8.90 -6.94 12.41
CA VAL A 210 7.45 -6.82 12.50
C VAL A 210 6.95 -5.90 11.39
N ALA A 211 6.17 -6.49 10.48
CA ALA A 211 5.50 -5.83 9.37
C ALA A 211 4.18 -5.16 9.78
N GLY A 212 3.46 -5.78 10.73
CA GLY A 212 2.14 -5.33 11.15
C GLY A 212 1.60 -6.19 12.28
N SER A 213 0.74 -5.61 13.11
CA SER A 213 0.02 -6.30 14.19
C SER A 213 -1.45 -6.48 13.81
N ILE A 214 -1.97 -7.69 14.01
CA ILE A 214 -3.37 -8.04 13.81
C ILE A 214 -4.04 -8.06 15.18
N HIS A 215 -4.87 -7.05 15.43
CA HIS A 215 -5.64 -6.93 16.66
C HIS A 215 -6.96 -7.69 16.50
N ASN A 216 -7.16 -8.71 17.34
CA ASN A 216 -8.46 -9.36 17.50
C ASN A 216 -9.19 -8.73 18.69
N GLY A 217 -10.53 -8.70 18.64
CA GLY A 217 -11.35 -8.26 19.78
C GLY A 217 -11.17 -9.14 21.03
N ASN A 218 -10.61 -10.34 20.85
CA ASN A 218 -10.16 -11.22 21.93
C ASN A 218 -8.65 -11.04 22.13
N ALA A 219 -8.21 -10.84 23.38
CA ALA A 219 -6.81 -10.60 23.76
C ALA A 219 -5.82 -11.72 23.35
N VAL A 220 -6.30 -12.93 23.07
CA VAL A 220 -5.46 -14.10 22.79
C VAL A 220 -5.90 -14.79 21.49
N PRO A 221 -4.98 -15.12 20.57
CA PRO A 221 -3.53 -14.84 20.61
C PRO A 221 -3.17 -13.43 20.11
N PHE A 222 -2.10 -12.85 20.66
CA PHE A 222 -1.48 -11.67 20.05
C PHE A 222 -0.85 -12.09 18.73
N THR A 223 -1.30 -11.48 17.63
CA THR A 223 -0.92 -11.89 16.28
C THR A 223 -0.20 -10.75 15.59
N PHE A 224 0.97 -11.01 15.02
CA PHE A 224 1.70 -10.04 14.20
C PHE A 224 2.41 -10.73 13.05
N ALA A 225 2.66 -10.01 11.96
CA ALA A 225 3.39 -10.50 10.80
C ALA A 225 4.86 -10.13 10.91
N ILE A 226 5.75 -11.07 10.59
CA ILE A 226 7.19 -10.84 10.46
C ILE A 226 7.65 -11.06 9.03
N VAL A 227 8.71 -10.34 8.65
CA VAL A 227 9.35 -10.43 7.33
C VAL A 227 10.86 -10.46 7.52
N ASP A 228 11.55 -11.30 6.77
CA ASP A 228 13.01 -11.42 6.80
C ASP A 228 13.66 -10.92 5.50
N GLU A 229 14.96 -11.15 5.33
CA GLU A 229 15.73 -10.83 4.12
C GLU A 229 15.20 -11.53 2.85
N SER A 230 14.47 -12.64 2.98
CA SER A 230 13.85 -13.33 1.84
C SER A 230 12.60 -12.62 1.32
N LYS A 231 12.11 -11.60 2.04
CA LYS A 231 10.84 -10.90 1.80
C LYS A 231 9.61 -11.80 1.96
N GLU A 232 9.78 -13.01 2.48
CA GLU A 232 8.67 -13.89 2.86
C GLU A 232 7.98 -13.32 4.11
N CYS A 233 6.66 -13.25 4.08
CA CYS A 233 5.86 -12.77 5.20
C CYS A 233 5.20 -13.95 5.93
N VAL A 234 5.44 -14.04 7.25
CA VAL A 234 4.92 -15.13 8.09
C VAL A 234 4.18 -14.54 9.29
N CYS A 235 2.98 -15.06 9.58
CA CYS A 235 2.22 -14.65 10.76
C CYS A 235 2.79 -15.33 12.00
N VAL A 236 2.91 -14.61 13.11
CA VAL A 236 3.33 -15.15 14.40
C VAL A 236 2.17 -15.01 15.37
N THR A 237 1.75 -16.13 15.95
CA THR A 237 0.69 -16.18 16.95
C THR A 237 1.31 -16.47 18.30
N VAL A 238 1.24 -15.50 19.21
CA VAL A 238 1.81 -15.63 20.56
C VAL A 238 0.70 -15.80 21.57
N TYR A 239 0.75 -16.93 22.26
CA TYR A 239 -0.17 -17.28 23.33
C TYR A 239 0.40 -16.84 24.69
N ASN A 240 -0.48 -16.74 25.69
CA ASN A 240 -0.12 -16.35 27.06
C ASN A 240 0.52 -14.95 27.18
N TRP A 241 0.08 -14.03 26.33
CA TRP A 241 0.58 -12.66 26.25
C TRP A 241 -0.25 -11.72 27.13
N ALA A 242 0.39 -10.82 27.89
CA ALA A 242 -0.29 -9.83 28.73
C ALA A 242 -0.76 -8.61 27.93
N ASP A 243 -1.96 -8.12 28.24
CA ASP A 243 -2.55 -6.94 27.60
C ASP A 243 -1.72 -5.67 27.82
N GLY A 244 -1.59 -4.83 26.78
CA GLY A 244 -1.00 -3.49 26.86
C GLY A 244 0.50 -3.39 26.49
N ARG A 245 1.16 -4.49 26.15
CA ARG A 245 2.52 -4.49 25.55
C ARG A 245 2.53 -5.40 24.33
N GLY A 246 3.41 -5.20 23.36
CA GLY A 246 3.38 -5.92 22.09
C GLY A 246 4.58 -5.58 21.23
N ALA A 247 4.93 -6.46 20.29
CA ALA A 247 5.90 -6.12 19.27
C ALA A 247 5.29 -5.05 18.34
N ILE A 248 6.02 -3.95 18.12
CA ILE A 248 5.56 -2.84 17.28
C ILE A 248 6.16 -2.92 15.88
N ILE A 249 5.52 -2.28 14.91
CA ILE A 249 6.03 -2.23 13.52
C ILE A 249 7.47 -1.70 13.53
N GLY A 250 8.38 -2.44 12.89
CA GLY A 250 9.80 -2.13 12.85
C GLY A 250 10.67 -2.92 13.84
N ASP A 251 10.09 -3.49 14.92
CA ASP A 251 10.84 -4.28 15.89
C ASP A 251 11.50 -5.50 15.22
N CYS A 252 12.71 -5.81 15.65
CA CYS A 252 13.41 -7.03 15.27
C CYS A 252 13.03 -8.15 16.24
N VAL A 253 12.54 -9.27 15.71
CA VAL A 253 12.02 -10.39 16.49
C VAL A 253 12.80 -11.64 16.15
N ALA A 254 13.41 -12.26 17.17
CA ALA A 254 14.05 -13.56 17.06
C ALA A 254 13.18 -14.64 17.71
N ILE A 255 12.93 -15.71 16.96
CA ILE A 255 12.09 -16.82 17.40
C ILE A 255 12.92 -18.10 17.35
N PRO A 256 13.29 -18.68 18.51
CA PRO A 256 13.93 -19.97 18.57
C PRO A 256 12.90 -21.08 18.35
N GLU A 257 13.36 -22.16 17.77
CA GLU A 257 12.62 -23.39 17.50
C GLU A 257 11.19 -23.17 16.94
N PRO A 258 11.06 -22.48 15.78
CA PRO A 258 9.77 -22.10 15.26
C PRO A 258 8.93 -23.32 14.87
N ASN A 259 7.66 -23.31 15.30
CA ASN A 259 6.66 -24.28 14.87
C ASN A 259 5.79 -23.67 13.76
N LEU A 260 6.15 -23.98 12.51
CA LEU A 260 5.48 -23.48 11.31
C LEU A 260 4.29 -24.35 10.95
N ARG A 261 3.16 -23.71 10.65
CA ARG A 261 1.96 -24.33 10.07
C ARG A 261 1.57 -23.61 8.79
N VAL A 262 1.06 -24.35 7.82
CA VAL A 262 0.59 -23.80 6.56
C VAL A 262 -0.94 -23.86 6.55
N HIS A 263 -1.59 -22.70 6.52
CA HIS A 263 -3.04 -22.60 6.51
C HIS A 263 -3.51 -22.43 5.08
N LYS A 264 -4.23 -23.42 4.57
CA LYS A 264 -4.84 -23.42 3.23
C LYS A 264 -6.32 -23.69 3.36
N LEU A 265 -7.14 -22.77 2.85
CA LEU A 265 -8.56 -22.98 2.67
C LEU A 265 -8.96 -22.46 1.30
N ASP A 266 -9.71 -23.26 0.56
CA ASP A 266 -10.41 -22.82 -0.63
C ASP A 266 -11.90 -23.08 -0.43
N SER A 267 -12.68 -22.00 -0.33
CA SER A 267 -14.12 -22.07 -0.06
C SER A 267 -14.84 -20.94 -0.79
N LYS A 268 -16.15 -21.10 -1.00
CA LYS A 268 -16.99 -20.05 -1.63
C LYS A 268 -16.99 -18.71 -0.88
N LEU A 269 -16.63 -18.72 0.42
CA LEU A 269 -16.63 -17.54 1.28
C LEU A 269 -15.27 -16.87 1.37
N ALA A 270 -14.19 -17.66 1.31
CA ALA A 270 -12.82 -17.16 1.38
C ALA A 270 -11.83 -18.21 0.84
N THR A 271 -10.83 -17.72 0.11
CA THR A 271 -9.65 -18.49 -0.31
C THR A 271 -8.44 -17.85 0.35
N TYR A 272 -7.68 -18.61 1.15
CA TYR A 272 -6.45 -18.13 1.77
C TYR A 272 -5.38 -19.21 1.79
N ASN A 273 -4.13 -18.76 1.65
CA ASN A 273 -2.93 -19.59 1.77
C ASN A 273 -1.84 -18.75 2.46
N PHE A 274 -1.54 -19.05 3.73
CA PHE A 274 -0.52 -18.33 4.48
C PHE A 274 0.21 -19.23 5.48
N LYS A 275 1.44 -18.84 5.83
CA LYS A 275 2.27 -19.50 6.84
C LYS A 275 2.07 -18.84 8.20
N SER A 276 2.04 -19.63 9.27
CA SER A 276 2.05 -19.11 10.64
C SER A 276 3.04 -19.84 11.54
N ILE A 277 3.73 -19.11 12.41
CA ILE A 277 4.51 -19.67 13.52
C ILE A 277 3.68 -19.57 14.80
N ARG A 278 3.52 -20.70 15.48
CA ARG A 278 2.83 -20.78 16.77
C ARG A 278 3.82 -20.71 17.91
N LEU A 279 3.70 -19.67 18.75
CA LEU A 279 4.50 -19.52 19.96
C LEU A 279 3.66 -19.71 21.21
N HIS A 280 4.02 -20.74 21.97
CA HIS A 280 3.36 -21.08 23.22
C HIS A 280 3.85 -20.23 24.40
N ASN A 281 5.15 -19.91 24.41
CA ASN A 281 5.78 -19.17 25.51
C ASN A 281 6.41 -17.88 24.98
N PRO A 282 5.89 -16.69 25.37
CA PRO A 282 6.44 -15.42 24.94
C PRO A 282 7.84 -15.13 25.48
N MET A 283 8.24 -15.80 26.57
CA MET A 283 9.56 -15.61 27.20
C MET A 283 10.73 -16.08 26.32
N LEU A 284 10.45 -16.91 25.30
CA LEU A 284 11.45 -17.36 24.32
C LEU A 284 11.65 -16.35 23.19
N LEU A 285 10.80 -15.32 23.10
CA LEU A 285 10.90 -14.27 22.09
C LEU A 285 11.99 -13.27 22.47
N LEU A 286 12.86 -12.93 21.53
CA LEU A 286 13.68 -11.72 21.64
C LEU A 286 13.04 -10.59 20.84
N ILE A 287 12.92 -9.42 21.44
CA ILE A 287 12.53 -8.18 20.78
C ILE A 287 13.71 -7.21 20.86
N ASN A 288 14.25 -6.82 19.70
CA ASN A 288 15.43 -5.97 19.57
C ASN A 288 16.63 -6.46 20.41
N GLY A 289 16.89 -7.77 20.36
CA GLY A 289 17.94 -8.47 21.11
C GLY A 289 17.63 -8.72 22.59
N LYS A 290 16.56 -8.13 23.15
CA LYS A 290 16.23 -8.30 24.57
C LYS A 290 15.17 -9.38 24.77
N ARG A 291 15.37 -10.23 25.79
CA ARG A 291 14.35 -11.18 26.22
C ARG A 291 13.11 -10.43 26.70
N VAL A 292 11.96 -10.93 26.28
CA VAL A 292 10.68 -10.48 26.81
C VAL A 292 10.60 -10.82 28.31
N THR A 293 10.58 -9.81 29.17
CA THR A 293 10.39 -9.96 30.62
C THR A 293 9.09 -9.28 31.07
N ASN A 294 8.32 -9.93 31.93
CA ASN A 294 7.06 -9.43 32.53
C ASN A 294 5.84 -9.30 31.60
N LEU A 295 5.65 -10.26 30.67
CA LEU A 295 4.51 -10.31 29.74
C LEU A 295 3.63 -11.58 29.85
N LEU A 296 3.78 -12.37 30.92
CA LEU A 296 2.86 -13.49 31.14
C LEU A 296 1.53 -12.93 31.66
N ALA A 297 0.44 -13.29 30.99
CA ALA A 297 -0.89 -13.07 31.55
C ALA A 297 -0.97 -13.77 32.93
N PRO A 298 -1.62 -13.17 33.93
CA PRO A 298 -1.84 -13.86 35.20
C PRO A 298 -2.55 -15.19 34.90
N VAL A 299 -2.07 -16.28 35.50
CA VAL A 299 -2.67 -17.60 35.36
C VAL A 299 -4.07 -17.51 35.96
N PHE A 300 -5.08 -17.32 35.11
CA PHE A 300 -6.47 -17.38 35.56
C PHE A 300 -6.80 -18.85 35.82
N PRO A 301 -7.11 -19.25 37.06
CA PRO A 301 -7.62 -20.59 37.32
C PRO A 301 -8.89 -20.78 36.49
N ALA A 302 -8.99 -21.92 35.81
CA ALA A 302 -10.08 -22.27 34.92
C ALA A 302 -11.42 -22.34 35.68
N ARG A 303 -12.04 -21.18 35.93
CA ARG A 303 -13.42 -20.98 36.42
C ARG A 303 -13.71 -19.49 36.53
N THR A 304 -14.11 -18.86 35.43
CA THR A 304 -14.97 -17.68 35.51
C THR A 304 -15.75 -17.51 34.22
N ARG A 305 -17.08 -17.48 34.37
CA ARG A 305 -18.06 -17.26 33.29
C ARG A 305 -17.76 -15.94 32.58
N PHE A 306 -17.73 -15.96 31.25
CA PHE A 306 -17.86 -14.76 30.44
C PHE A 306 -19.17 -14.07 30.82
N THR A 307 -19.08 -12.87 31.36
CA THR A 307 -20.22 -11.95 31.42
C THR A 307 -19.80 -10.64 30.77
N ASP A 308 -20.74 -10.17 29.95
CA ASP A 308 -20.69 -9.02 29.07
C ASP A 308 -20.14 -7.76 29.71
N ARG A 309 -19.24 -7.07 28.99
CA ARG A 309 -19.23 -5.63 28.76
C ARG A 309 -17.88 -5.22 28.18
N LEU A 310 -17.89 -4.75 26.93
CA LEU A 310 -17.31 -3.47 26.48
C LEU A 310 -17.32 -3.43 24.95
N TRP A 311 -18.50 -3.10 24.43
CA TRP A 311 -18.63 -2.52 23.09
C TRP A 311 -18.06 -1.10 23.15
N HIS A 312 -17.02 -0.80 22.38
CA HIS A 312 -16.92 0.40 21.51
C HIS A 312 -15.53 0.52 20.83
N LEU A 313 -15.59 0.44 19.50
CA LEU A 313 -14.85 1.23 18.50
C LEU A 313 -13.31 1.36 18.61
N GLN A 314 -12.61 0.78 17.63
CA GLN A 314 -11.66 1.54 16.80
C GLN A 314 -11.37 0.85 15.46
N LYS A 315 -11.19 1.69 14.44
CA LYS A 315 -11.10 1.38 13.01
C LYS A 315 -9.83 0.58 12.70
N VAL A 316 -10.01 -0.48 11.92
CA VAL A 316 -8.94 -1.30 11.33
C VAL A 316 -8.34 -0.57 10.13
N ILE A 317 -7.03 -0.32 10.14
CA ILE A 317 -6.25 -0.02 8.93
C ILE A 317 -5.52 -1.31 8.56
N ILE A 318 -6.10 -2.07 7.63
CA ILE A 318 -5.36 -3.10 6.90
C ILE A 318 -4.72 -2.38 5.71
N VAL A 319 -3.40 -2.36 5.65
CA VAL A 319 -2.68 -2.13 4.40
C VAL A 319 -2.65 -3.48 3.67
N PRO A 320 -3.35 -3.67 2.54
CA PRO A 320 -3.26 -4.90 1.80
C PRO A 320 -1.88 -4.97 1.13
N ILE A 321 -1.01 -5.82 1.65
CA ILE A 321 0.20 -6.26 0.95
C ILE A 321 -0.25 -7.33 -0.04
N VAL A 322 -0.61 -6.91 -1.26
CA VAL A 322 -0.69 -7.80 -2.42
C VAL A 322 0.62 -7.67 -3.17
N LEU A 323 1.56 -8.57 -2.88
CA LEU A 323 2.67 -8.83 -3.79
C LEU A 323 2.11 -9.73 -4.90
N SER A 324 1.91 -9.13 -6.08
CA SER A 324 1.46 -9.84 -7.28
C SER A 324 2.61 -10.70 -7.81
N THR A 325 2.47 -12.02 -7.70
CA THR A 325 3.15 -12.96 -8.59
C THR A 325 2.09 -13.82 -9.26
N THR A 326 1.60 -13.34 -10.41
CA THR A 326 1.13 -14.09 -11.59
C THR A 326 0.10 -13.25 -12.34
N GLY A 327 0.38 -12.98 -13.62
CA GLY A 327 -0.55 -12.32 -14.51
C GLY A 327 -1.72 -13.23 -14.82
N ALA A 328 -2.92 -12.83 -14.38
CA ALA A 328 -4.20 -13.10 -15.01
C ALA A 328 -5.28 -12.33 -14.22
N ILE A 329 -6.02 -11.46 -14.90
CA ILE A 329 -7.21 -10.80 -14.35
C ILE A 329 -8.40 -11.70 -14.69
N PRO A 330 -9.18 -12.23 -13.72
CA PRO A 330 -10.53 -12.69 -13.99
C PRO A 330 -11.52 -11.55 -13.75
N GLN A 331 -12.32 -11.30 -14.77
CA GLN A 331 -13.53 -10.48 -14.71
C GLN A 331 -14.56 -11.08 -13.74
N GLN A 332 -15.46 -10.20 -13.30
CA GLN A 332 -16.78 -10.46 -12.68
C GLN A 332 -16.82 -10.74 -11.16
N LEU A 333 -17.47 -9.83 -10.44
CA LEU A 333 -18.71 -10.16 -9.73
C LEU A 333 -19.43 -8.86 -9.29
N HIS A 334 -20.42 -8.47 -10.09
CA HIS A 334 -21.60 -7.78 -9.64
C HIS A 334 -22.51 -8.81 -8.96
N GLN A 335 -22.97 -8.57 -7.74
CA GLN A 335 -24.41 -8.45 -7.41
C GLN A 335 -24.63 -8.30 -5.90
N SER A 336 -25.49 -7.33 -5.56
CA SER A 336 -26.44 -7.22 -4.43
C SER A 336 -25.94 -7.53 -3.00
N VAL A 337 -26.22 -6.70 -1.98
CA VAL A 337 -27.54 -6.27 -1.51
C VAL A 337 -27.39 -4.98 -0.65
N LYS A 338 -28.35 -4.06 -0.80
CA LYS A 338 -28.85 -3.16 0.25
C LYS A 338 -30.39 -3.24 0.21
N PRO A 339 -31.10 -2.89 1.29
CA PRO A 339 -30.75 -3.00 2.71
C PRO A 339 -31.16 -4.34 3.31
#